data_AF-A0A258DVN0-F1
#
_entry.id   AF-A0A258DVN0-F1
#
_cell.length_a   1.000
_cell.length_b   1.000
_cell.length_c   1.000
_cell.angle_alpha   90.00
_cell.angle_beta   90.00
_cell.angle_gamma   90.00
#
_symmetry.space_group_name_H-M   'P 1'
#
loop_
_entity.id
_entity.type
_entity.pdbx_description
1 polymer ?
#
loop_
_entity_poly.entity_id
_entity_poly.type
_entity_poly.pdbx_seq_one_letter_code
_entity_poly.pdbx_strand_id
1 'polypeptide(L)'
;MPEKPNYQNIRFRLQNPLMPHLLKLHQEGKLNENQARWFASSKPVEELYDTQSDPYEFKNLASDPAFAEKLAELRKAHEQWIADYGDFGAVNEMEMVRTWWKGNDTPPVTAEAEIGFSNGKITLTCPTPSALIGWRKSSRESWKLYTGPFEATTGDSLYVNTHRIGYEAVEVSIKLRNRD
;
A
#
# COMPACT_ATOMS: atom_id res chain seq x y z
N MET A 1 12.47 -4.74 15.98
CA MET A 1 12.42 -5.30 17.35
C MET A 1 13.04 -6.71 17.37
N PRO A 2 14.38 -6.82 17.30
CA PRO A 2 15.08 -8.10 17.42
C PRO A 2 14.93 -8.72 18.82
N GLU A 3 14.68 -7.90 19.84
CA GLU A 3 14.50 -8.30 21.23
C GLU A 3 13.18 -9.05 21.51
N LYS A 4 12.30 -9.15 20.52
CA LYS A 4 10.99 -9.82 20.64
C LYS A 4 10.96 -11.14 19.89
N PRO A 5 10.17 -12.12 20.34
CA PRO A 5 9.98 -13.36 19.62
C PRO A 5 9.26 -13.14 18.29
N ASN A 6 9.51 -14.06 17.34
CA ASN A 6 8.78 -14.13 16.08
C ASN A 6 7.29 -14.44 16.30
N TYR A 7 7.00 -15.38 17.19
CA TYR A 7 5.64 -15.64 17.62
C TYR A 7 5.07 -14.45 18.39
N GLN A 8 3.91 -13.98 17.93
CA GLN A 8 3.08 -13.00 18.63
C GLN A 8 1.71 -13.62 18.90
N ASN A 9 1.21 -13.47 20.12
CA ASN A 9 -0.09 -14.01 20.51
C ASN A 9 -1.22 -13.17 19.93
N ILE A 10 -1.60 -13.47 18.69
CA ILE A 10 -2.65 -12.77 17.95
C ILE A 10 -3.89 -13.67 17.89
N ARG A 11 -5.03 -13.16 18.38
CA ARG A 11 -6.30 -13.91 18.44
C ARG A 11 -6.74 -14.47 17.09
N PHE A 12 -6.57 -13.70 16.01
CA PHE A 12 -6.88 -14.14 14.65
C PHE A 12 -6.03 -15.34 14.22
N ARG A 13 -4.72 -15.33 14.53
CA ARG A 13 -3.81 -16.44 14.20
C ARG A 13 -4.23 -17.74 14.89
N LEU A 14 -4.75 -17.66 16.12
CA LEU A 14 -5.24 -18.83 16.86
C LEU A 14 -6.47 -19.50 16.22
N GLN A 15 -7.14 -18.84 15.27
CA GLN A 15 -8.25 -19.45 14.51
C GLN A 15 -7.75 -20.48 13.49
N ASN A 16 -6.48 -20.43 13.08
CA ASN A 16 -5.90 -21.47 12.22
C ASN A 16 -5.73 -22.77 13.05
N PRO A 17 -6.32 -23.90 12.63
CA PRO A 17 -6.29 -25.14 13.43
C PRO A 17 -4.88 -25.71 13.64
N LEU A 18 -3.91 -25.37 12.78
CA LEU A 18 -2.52 -25.77 12.96
C LEU A 18 -1.88 -25.08 14.18
N MET A 19 -2.34 -23.88 14.53
CA MET A 19 -1.72 -23.04 15.54
C MET A 19 -1.84 -23.59 16.97
N PRO A 20 -3.03 -24.02 17.45
CA PRO A 20 -3.15 -24.71 18.73
C PRO A 20 -2.28 -25.96 18.81
N HIS A 21 -2.16 -26.73 17.72
CA HIS A 21 -1.33 -27.92 17.68
C HIS A 21 0.16 -27.58 17.80
N LEU A 22 0.64 -26.59 17.05
CA LEU A 22 2.02 -26.12 17.08
C LEU A 22 2.40 -25.58 18.47
N LEU A 23 1.51 -24.83 19.11
CA LEU A 23 1.69 -24.32 20.49
C LEU A 23 1.79 -25.47 21.51
N LYS A 24 0.93 -26.49 21.38
CA LYS A 24 0.99 -27.69 22.23
C LYS A 24 2.33 -28.41 22.07
N LEU A 25 2.78 -28.64 20.83
CA LEU A 25 4.07 -29.28 20.57
C LEU A 25 5.25 -28.46 21.10
N HIS A 26 5.18 -27.13 21.03
CA HIS A 26 6.19 -26.25 21.61
C HIS A 26 6.26 -26.41 23.14
N GLN A 27 5.11 -26.38 23.83
CA GLN A 27 5.03 -26.59 25.28
C GLN A 27 5.53 -27.97 25.71
N GLU A 28 5.29 -29.00 24.89
CA GLU A 28 5.77 -30.36 25.12
C GLU A 28 7.25 -30.57 24.74
N GLY A 29 7.93 -29.56 24.18
CA GLY A 29 9.32 -29.68 23.75
C GLY A 29 9.54 -30.62 22.55
N LYS A 30 8.49 -30.86 21.74
CA LYS A 30 8.50 -31.84 20.63
C LYS A 30 8.84 -31.26 19.26
N LEU A 31 9.08 -29.94 19.19
CA LEU A 31 9.47 -29.29 17.95
C LEU A 31 10.95 -29.56 17.65
N ASN A 32 11.27 -29.75 16.37
CA ASN A 32 12.66 -29.72 15.94
C ASN A 32 13.22 -28.29 15.98
N GLU A 33 14.53 -28.14 15.82
CA GLU A 33 15.23 -26.85 15.88
C GLU A 33 14.62 -25.79 14.94
N ASN A 34 14.37 -26.16 13.68
CA ASN A 34 13.81 -25.26 12.67
C ASN A 34 12.39 -24.80 13.02
N GLN A 35 11.56 -25.68 13.58
CA GLN A 35 10.21 -25.36 14.02
C GLN A 35 10.22 -24.51 15.31
N ALA A 36 11.11 -24.84 16.24
CA ALA A 36 11.25 -24.14 17.51
C ALA A 36 11.79 -22.71 17.34
N ARG A 37 12.58 -22.45 16.27
CA ARG A 37 13.13 -21.12 15.93
C ARG A 37 12.07 -20.02 15.92
N TRP A 38 10.84 -20.32 15.49
CA TRP A 38 9.76 -19.34 15.48
C TRP A 38 9.32 -18.86 16.88
N PHE A 39 9.60 -19.66 17.91
CA PHE A 39 9.33 -19.35 19.31
C PHE A 39 10.56 -18.81 20.07
N ALA A 40 11.70 -18.60 19.38
CA ALA A 40 12.89 -18.02 20.00
C ALA A 40 12.55 -16.67 20.66
N SER A 41 13.10 -16.43 21.86
CA SER A 41 12.83 -15.23 22.66
C SER A 41 13.32 -13.94 22.00
N SER A 42 14.34 -14.05 21.16
CA SER A 42 14.93 -12.96 20.39
C SER A 42 15.34 -13.44 19.00
N LYS A 43 15.62 -12.49 18.12
CA LYS A 43 16.09 -12.67 16.75
C LYS A 43 17.48 -12.09 16.56
N PRO A 44 18.23 -12.57 15.54
CA PRO A 44 19.38 -11.84 15.02
C PRO A 44 18.99 -10.40 14.63
N VAL A 45 19.95 -9.47 14.74
CA VAL A 45 19.75 -8.08 14.30
C VAL A 45 19.61 -8.02 12.78
N GLU A 46 20.35 -8.90 12.08
CA GLU A 46 20.30 -9.05 10.64
C GLU A 46 20.30 -10.51 10.25
N GLU A 47 19.65 -10.79 9.12
CA GLU A 47 19.58 -12.12 8.54
C GLU A 47 19.91 -12.03 7.04
N LEU A 48 20.77 -12.93 6.57
CA LEU A 48 21.16 -13.04 5.16
C LEU A 48 20.95 -14.48 4.71
N TYR A 49 20.22 -14.66 3.62
CA TYR A 49 19.89 -15.98 3.10
C TYR A 49 20.24 -16.06 1.61
N ASP A 50 20.79 -17.20 1.20
CA ASP A 50 20.86 -17.55 -0.22
C ASP A 50 19.64 -18.39 -0.57
N THR A 51 18.63 -17.75 -1.14
CA THR A 51 17.33 -18.38 -1.42
C THR A 51 17.38 -19.45 -2.53
N GLN A 52 18.48 -19.52 -3.30
CA GLN A 52 18.66 -20.59 -4.29
C GLN A 52 19.10 -21.89 -3.64
N SER A 53 20.03 -21.80 -2.68
CA SER A 53 20.54 -22.97 -1.95
C SER A 53 19.70 -23.33 -0.72
N ASP A 54 19.02 -22.34 -0.14
CA ASP A 54 18.15 -22.47 1.03
C ASP A 54 16.78 -21.77 0.80
N PRO A 55 15.86 -22.42 0.06
CA PRO A 55 14.56 -21.83 -0.29
C PRO A 55 13.63 -21.51 0.90
N TYR A 56 13.93 -22.07 2.08
CA TYR A 56 13.13 -21.90 3.29
C TYR A 56 13.81 -21.01 4.33
N GLU A 57 14.96 -20.43 4.01
CA GLU A 57 15.64 -19.43 4.82
C GLU A 57 15.92 -19.95 6.25
N PHE A 58 16.38 -21.20 6.37
CA PHE A 58 16.76 -21.80 7.66
C PHE A 58 18.21 -21.47 8.06
N LYS A 59 19.12 -21.28 7.11
CA LYS A 59 20.54 -21.04 7.32
C LYS A 59 20.89 -19.56 7.16
N ASN A 60 20.90 -18.83 8.28
CA ASN A 60 21.33 -17.44 8.29
C ASN A 60 22.86 -17.34 8.07
N LEU A 61 23.27 -16.59 7.04
CA LEU A 61 24.64 -16.35 6.61
C LEU A 61 25.20 -15.01 7.13
N ALA A 62 24.42 -14.22 7.88
CA ALA A 62 24.81 -12.86 8.27
C ALA A 62 26.09 -12.80 9.13
N SER A 63 26.38 -13.85 9.90
CA SER A 63 27.60 -13.97 10.70
C SER A 63 28.74 -14.71 10.00
N ASP A 64 28.53 -15.20 8.77
CA ASP A 64 29.56 -15.91 8.02
C ASP A 64 30.51 -14.90 7.34
N PRO A 65 31.81 -14.89 7.69
CA PRO A 65 32.78 -13.96 7.11
C PRO A 65 32.89 -14.04 5.58
N ALA A 66 32.58 -15.19 4.98
CA ALA A 66 32.60 -15.37 3.53
C ALA A 66 31.55 -14.49 2.82
N PHE A 67 30.50 -14.07 3.53
CA PHE A 67 29.40 -13.27 2.98
C PHE A 67 29.41 -11.81 3.48
N ALA A 68 30.45 -11.40 4.23
CA ALA A 68 30.51 -10.06 4.85
C ALA A 68 30.44 -8.92 3.81
N GLU A 69 31.10 -9.07 2.65
CA GLU A 69 31.05 -8.08 1.58
C GLU A 69 29.64 -7.97 0.99
N LYS A 70 28.98 -9.10 0.72
CA LYS A 70 27.62 -9.12 0.18
C LYS A 70 26.62 -8.53 1.17
N LEU A 71 26.75 -8.84 2.45
CA LEU A 71 25.92 -8.25 3.51
C LEU A 71 26.09 -6.72 3.54
N ALA A 72 27.33 -6.21 3.45
CA ALA A 72 27.60 -4.78 3.45
C ALA A 72 27.03 -4.06 2.21
N GLU A 73 27.13 -4.69 1.04
CA GLU A 73 26.52 -4.18 -0.20
C GLU A 73 25.01 -4.01 -0.06
N LEU A 74 24.30 -5.06 0.39
CA LEU A 74 22.84 -5.04 0.54
C LEU A 74 22.39 -4.05 1.63
N ARG A 75 23.13 -3.98 2.74
CA ARG A 75 22.88 -2.99 3.80
C ARG A 75 22.97 -1.57 3.26
N LYS A 76 24.02 -1.25 2.52
CA LYS A 76 24.20 0.07 1.92
C LYS A 76 23.08 0.42 0.94
N ALA A 77 22.65 -0.54 0.12
CA ALA A 77 21.54 -0.33 -0.81
C ALA A 77 20.23 -0.04 -0.05
N HIS A 78 19.97 -0.77 1.04
CA HIS A 78 18.81 -0.54 1.90
C HIS A 78 18.85 0.82 2.62
N GLU A 79 20.00 1.19 3.19
CA GLU A 79 20.20 2.50 3.84
C GLU A 79 20.01 3.65 2.86
N GLN A 80 20.49 3.53 1.63
CA GLN A 80 20.27 4.52 0.58
C GLN A 80 18.78 4.65 0.23
N TRP A 81 18.07 3.52 0.11
CA TRP A 81 16.63 3.55 -0.15
C TRP A 81 15.86 4.24 0.99
N ILE A 82 16.20 3.96 2.25
CA ILE A 82 15.61 4.65 3.40
C ILE A 82 15.94 6.16 3.35
N ALA A 83 17.15 6.55 2.97
CA ALA A 83 17.51 7.96 2.84
C ALA A 83 16.73 8.68 1.73
N ASP A 84 16.47 8.00 0.62
CA ASP A 84 15.77 8.57 -0.55
C ASP A 84 14.25 8.69 -0.33
N TYR A 85 13.63 7.72 0.34
CA TYR A 85 12.17 7.60 0.45
C TYR A 85 11.61 7.74 1.87
N GLY A 86 12.46 7.60 2.89
CA GLY A 86 12.06 7.56 4.31
C GLY A 86 11.48 6.21 4.75
N ASP A 87 11.29 6.05 6.05
CA ASP A 87 10.60 4.90 6.67
C ASP A 87 9.53 5.39 7.67
N PHE A 88 8.27 5.18 7.33
CA PHE A 88 7.13 5.54 8.18
C PHE A 88 6.65 4.37 9.06
N GLY A 89 7.30 3.20 9.01
CA GLY A 89 6.89 2.01 9.75
C GLY A 89 6.91 2.17 11.27
N ALA A 90 7.69 3.13 11.78
CA ALA A 90 7.73 3.49 13.20
C ALA A 90 6.68 4.55 13.60
N VAL A 91 6.06 5.23 12.62
CA VAL A 91 5.07 6.28 12.89
C VAL A 91 3.73 5.62 13.21
N ASN A 92 3.05 6.11 14.26
CA ASN A 92 1.71 5.62 14.56
C ASN A 92 0.77 5.93 13.38
N GLU A 93 0.00 4.93 12.94
CA GLU A 93 -0.85 5.07 11.76
C GLU A 93 -1.84 6.25 11.87
N MET A 94 -2.39 6.50 13.07
CA MET A 94 -3.31 7.62 13.29
C MET A 94 -2.59 8.98 13.19
N GLU A 95 -1.34 9.06 13.65
CA GLU A 95 -0.51 10.27 13.51
C GLU A 95 -0.11 10.51 12.04
N MET A 96 0.18 9.43 11.32
CA MET A 96 0.48 9.47 9.89
C MET A 96 -0.74 9.98 9.09
N VAL A 97 -1.93 9.42 9.35
CA VAL A 97 -3.19 9.86 8.74
C VAL A 97 -3.48 11.33 9.04
N ARG A 98 -3.32 11.73 10.30
CA ARG A 98 -3.52 13.13 10.71
C ARG A 98 -2.56 14.07 9.99
N THR A 99 -1.32 13.66 9.77
CA THR A 99 -0.33 14.43 9.00
C THR A 99 -0.77 14.58 7.54
N TRP A 100 -1.23 13.50 6.91
CA TRP A 100 -1.77 13.54 5.53
C TRP A 100 -3.01 14.43 5.41
N TRP A 101 -3.86 14.47 6.44
CA TRP A 101 -5.04 15.32 6.50
C TRP A 101 -4.77 16.73 7.03
N LYS A 102 -3.49 17.13 7.13
CA LYS A 102 -3.05 18.46 7.58
C LYS A 102 -3.61 18.84 8.96
N GLY A 103 -3.72 17.86 9.86
CA GLY A 103 -4.18 18.05 11.24
C GLY A 103 -5.68 17.87 11.46
N ASN A 104 -6.48 17.72 10.40
CA ASN A 104 -7.93 17.53 10.48
C ASN A 104 -8.32 16.09 10.84
N ASP A 105 -9.54 15.92 11.33
CA ASP A 105 -10.13 14.61 11.68
C ASP A 105 -10.83 13.92 10.49
N THR A 106 -10.91 14.60 9.35
CA THR A 106 -11.56 14.11 8.12
C THR A 106 -10.62 14.25 6.93
N PRO A 107 -10.74 13.36 5.92
CA PRO A 107 -9.96 13.46 4.71
C PRO A 107 -10.23 14.79 3.99
N PRO A 108 -9.23 15.42 3.37
CA PRO A 108 -9.45 16.56 2.50
C PRO A 108 -10.30 16.16 1.30
N VAL A 109 -10.98 17.12 0.68
CA VAL A 109 -11.83 16.87 -0.49
C VAL A 109 -11.03 17.00 -1.78
N THR A 110 -11.24 16.10 -2.73
CA THR A 110 -10.65 16.19 -4.08
C THR A 110 -11.26 17.37 -4.83
N ALA A 111 -10.46 18.16 -5.55
CA ALA A 111 -10.99 19.25 -6.35
C ALA A 111 -11.88 18.74 -7.50
N GLU A 112 -12.95 19.48 -7.81
CA GLU A 112 -13.80 19.20 -8.97
C GLU A 112 -13.01 19.15 -10.29
N ALA A 113 -13.51 18.37 -11.25
CA ALA A 113 -12.91 18.32 -12.58
C ALA A 113 -13.20 19.61 -13.36
N GLU A 114 -12.16 20.15 -13.99
CA GLU A 114 -12.28 21.18 -15.00
C GLU A 114 -12.61 20.53 -16.35
N ILE A 115 -13.69 21.00 -16.97
CA ILE A 115 -14.23 20.43 -18.21
C ILE A 115 -13.98 21.41 -19.35
N GLY A 116 -13.12 21.01 -20.28
CA GLY A 116 -12.90 21.69 -21.55
C GLY A 116 -13.73 21.05 -22.66
N PHE A 117 -14.32 21.87 -23.53
CA PHE A 117 -14.98 21.40 -24.75
C PHE A 117 -14.32 22.07 -25.96
N SER A 118 -13.75 21.27 -26.86
CA SER A 118 -13.13 21.77 -28.10
C SER A 118 -13.29 20.74 -29.21
N ASN A 119 -13.60 21.19 -30.43
CA ASN A 119 -13.74 20.34 -31.62
C ASN A 119 -14.66 19.11 -31.43
N GLY A 120 -15.75 19.23 -30.65
CA GLY A 120 -16.67 18.12 -30.36
C GLY A 120 -16.17 17.10 -29.34
N LYS A 121 -15.03 17.36 -28.69
CA LYS A 121 -14.41 16.48 -27.68
C LYS A 121 -14.36 17.14 -26.31
N ILE A 122 -14.52 16.32 -25.29
CA ILE A 122 -14.40 16.70 -23.89
C ILE A 122 -13.00 16.37 -23.38
N THR A 123 -12.39 17.35 -22.75
CA THR A 123 -11.16 17.19 -21.97
C THR A 123 -11.48 17.38 -20.50
N LEU A 124 -11.03 16.45 -19.65
CA LEU A 124 -11.22 16.50 -18.20
C LEU A 124 -9.84 16.66 -17.56
N THR A 125 -9.71 17.63 -16.66
CA THR A 125 -8.50 17.81 -15.85
C THR A 125 -8.91 18.04 -14.40
N CYS A 126 -8.00 17.77 -13.45
CA CYS A 126 -8.27 18.01 -12.03
C CYS A 126 -7.08 18.78 -11.43
N PRO A 127 -7.34 19.89 -10.71
CA PRO A 127 -6.28 20.64 -10.03
C PRO A 127 -5.58 19.83 -8.93
N THR A 128 -6.24 18.81 -8.39
CA THR A 128 -5.65 17.95 -7.35
C THR A 128 -4.62 17.00 -7.99
N PRO A 129 -3.33 17.08 -7.61
CA PRO A 129 -2.32 16.21 -8.17
C PRO A 129 -2.63 14.74 -7.91
N SER A 130 -2.38 13.91 -8.92
CA SER A 130 -2.62 12.44 -8.88
C SER A 130 -4.07 12.04 -8.63
N ALA A 131 -5.04 12.94 -8.83
CA ALA A 131 -6.45 12.57 -8.84
C ALA A 131 -6.79 11.74 -10.08
N LEU A 132 -7.60 10.71 -9.87
CA LEU A 132 -8.23 9.95 -10.93
C LEU A 132 -9.56 10.59 -11.30
N ILE A 133 -9.90 10.54 -12.58
CA ILE A 133 -11.17 11.07 -13.08
C ILE A 133 -11.96 9.93 -13.70
N GLY A 134 -13.10 9.59 -13.10
CA GLY A 134 -14.11 8.72 -13.67
C GLY A 134 -15.18 9.54 -14.38
N TRP A 135 -15.73 9.03 -15.49
CA TRP A 135 -16.86 9.66 -16.17
C TRP A 135 -17.89 8.62 -16.65
N ARG A 136 -19.15 9.06 -16.81
CA ARG A 136 -20.24 8.28 -17.41
C ARG A 136 -21.28 9.22 -18.02
N LYS A 137 -22.01 8.78 -19.05
CA LYS A 137 -23.04 9.64 -19.69
C LYS A 137 -24.43 9.47 -19.06
N SER A 138 -24.64 8.37 -18.35
CA SER A 138 -25.91 8.04 -17.69
C SER A 138 -25.64 7.45 -16.32
N SER A 139 -26.54 7.68 -15.36
CA SER A 139 -26.49 7.06 -14.05
C SER A 139 -26.63 5.53 -14.09
N ARG A 140 -27.12 4.97 -15.21
CA ARG A 140 -27.25 3.53 -15.45
C ARG A 140 -25.98 2.89 -16.03
N GLU A 141 -25.04 3.70 -16.49
CA GLU A 141 -23.76 3.21 -17.03
C GLU A 141 -22.72 3.08 -15.92
N SER A 142 -21.81 2.11 -16.11
CA SER A 142 -20.62 1.97 -15.28
C SER A 142 -19.66 3.14 -15.52
N TRP A 143 -18.94 3.52 -14.47
CA TRP A 143 -17.86 4.50 -14.56
C TRP A 143 -16.75 4.06 -15.52
N LYS A 144 -16.31 4.98 -16.36
CA LYS A 144 -15.15 4.82 -17.24
C LYS A 144 -14.01 5.68 -16.72
N LEU A 145 -12.80 5.13 -16.66
CA LEU A 145 -11.62 5.91 -16.31
C LEU A 145 -11.27 6.85 -17.47
N TYR A 146 -11.02 8.12 -17.16
CA TYR A 146 -10.55 9.09 -18.13
C TYR A 146 -9.08 8.81 -18.46
N THR A 147 -8.81 8.46 -19.72
CA THR A 147 -7.44 8.24 -20.25
C THR A 147 -7.06 9.23 -21.34
N GLY A 148 -8.01 10.06 -21.79
CA GLY A 148 -7.80 11.06 -22.82
C GLY A 148 -9.14 11.61 -23.36
N PRO A 149 -9.09 12.62 -24.26
CA PRO A 149 -10.28 13.28 -24.76
C PRO A 149 -11.24 12.32 -25.48
N PHE A 150 -12.54 12.47 -25.24
CA PHE A 150 -13.59 11.63 -25.84
C PHE A 150 -14.70 12.47 -26.46
N GLU A 151 -15.45 11.88 -27.39
CA GLU A 151 -16.51 12.57 -28.12
C GLU A 151 -17.80 12.69 -27.29
N ALA A 152 -18.37 13.89 -27.30
CA ALA A 152 -19.66 14.14 -26.67
C ALA A 152 -20.46 15.20 -27.43
N THR A 153 -21.77 15.00 -27.45
CA THR A 153 -22.73 15.87 -28.13
C THR A 153 -23.38 16.83 -27.14
N THR A 154 -23.65 18.05 -27.61
CA THR A 154 -24.43 19.03 -26.86
C THR A 154 -25.81 18.45 -26.55
N GLY A 155 -26.20 18.47 -25.27
CA GLY A 155 -27.41 17.83 -24.77
C GLY A 155 -27.20 16.53 -23.99
N ASP A 156 -26.03 15.88 -24.11
CA ASP A 156 -25.71 14.70 -23.28
C ASP A 156 -25.60 15.11 -21.80
N SER A 157 -26.04 14.21 -20.92
CA SER A 157 -25.67 14.28 -19.51
C SER A 157 -24.25 13.75 -19.35
N LEU A 158 -23.45 14.39 -18.51
CA LEU A 158 -22.12 13.94 -18.14
C LEU A 158 -22.02 13.94 -16.61
N TYR A 159 -21.65 12.79 -16.06
CA TYR A 159 -21.27 12.65 -14.66
C TYR A 159 -19.77 12.48 -14.61
N VAL A 160 -19.11 13.24 -13.74
CA VAL A 160 -17.66 13.19 -13.54
C VAL A 160 -17.40 12.99 -12.06
N ASN A 161 -16.64 11.96 -11.72
CA ASN A 161 -16.19 11.68 -10.37
C ASN A 161 -14.67 11.90 -10.32
N THR A 162 -14.22 12.77 -9.43
CA THR A 162 -12.81 13.01 -9.17
C THR A 162 -12.43 12.41 -7.83
N HIS A 163 -11.37 11.62 -7.80
CA HIS A 163 -10.96 10.94 -6.59
C HIS A 163 -9.44 10.81 -6.50
N ARG A 164 -8.86 11.40 -5.47
CA ARG A 164 -7.49 11.10 -5.01
C ARG A 164 -7.57 10.14 -3.83
N ILE A 165 -6.81 9.05 -3.87
CA ILE A 165 -6.79 8.08 -2.77
C ILE A 165 -6.39 8.78 -1.46
N GLY A 166 -7.17 8.55 -0.40
CA GLY A 166 -7.02 9.20 0.91
C GLY A 166 -7.71 10.56 1.05
N TYR A 167 -8.42 11.01 0.00
CA TYR A 167 -9.25 12.21 -0.04
C TYR A 167 -10.72 11.80 -0.25
N GLU A 168 -11.65 12.65 0.16
CA GLU A 168 -13.07 12.50 -0.20
C GLU A 168 -13.24 12.73 -1.71
N ALA A 169 -14.05 11.90 -2.37
CA ALA A 169 -14.33 12.02 -3.79
C ALA A 169 -15.38 13.10 -4.06
N VAL A 170 -15.32 13.72 -5.24
CA VAL A 170 -16.33 14.68 -5.69
C VAL A 170 -16.96 14.23 -6.98
N GLU A 171 -18.28 14.10 -6.98
CA GLU A 171 -19.09 13.81 -8.16
C GLU A 171 -19.87 15.05 -8.59
N VAL A 172 -19.70 15.44 -9.86
CA VAL A 172 -20.46 16.51 -10.50
C VAL A 172 -21.30 15.94 -11.64
N SER A 173 -22.49 16.50 -11.83
CA SER A 173 -23.37 16.14 -12.95
C SER A 173 -23.71 17.39 -13.75
N ILE A 174 -23.44 17.35 -15.05
CA ILE A 174 -23.54 18.51 -15.94
C ILE A 174 -24.28 18.09 -17.20
N LYS A 175 -25.17 18.96 -17.66
CA LYS A 175 -25.72 18.86 -19.03
C LYS A 175 -24.83 19.66 -19.96
N LEU A 176 -24.30 19.02 -21.00
CA LEU A 176 -23.48 19.71 -21.99
C LEU A 176 -24.34 20.74 -22.73
N ARG A 177 -24.00 22.02 -22.60
CA ARG A 177 -24.63 23.12 -23.33
C ARG A 177 -23.57 23.76 -24.22
N ASN A 178 -23.97 24.24 -25.40
CA ASN A 178 -23.10 25.14 -26.15
C ASN A 178 -22.87 26.38 -25.29
N ARG A 179 -21.61 26.66 -24.97
CA ARG A 179 -21.21 28.02 -24.59
C ARG A 179 -20.90 28.72 -25.91
N ASP A 180 -21.89 29.46 -26.41
CA ASP A 180 -21.64 30.54 -27.38
C ASP A 180 -20.97 31.71 -26.66
#